data_AF-A0A380L5E2-F1
#
_entry.id   AF-A0A380L5E2-F1
#
_cell.length_a   1.000
_cell.length_b   1.000
_cell.length_c   1.000
_cell.angle_alpha   90.00
_cell.angle_beta   90.00
_cell.angle_gamma   90.00
#
_symmetry.space_group_name_H-M   'P 1'
#
loop_
_entity.id
_entity.type
_entity.pdbx_description
1 polymer ?
#
loop_
_entity_poly.entity_id
_entity_poly.type
_entity_poly.pdbx_seq_one_letter_code
_entity_poly.pdbx_strand_id
1 'polypeptide(L)'
;MISFSKYIEKTFYNEIYDASEKYFLDNLEELGITYDYDDEVEVTDVDFKYVYAGHRGDGEIDIDILTDVYAVVTERTNHYENTIEKNRWLRVSAIGKPDAGIKNFKIVKVDTYERGTYSTFKYPLSDKLVPFIWKDDLDKVAEAILNKYDRNALLTPTRVEPDYIVQQMGLQLKYASITEDTSIFGQIYFQDNPEKGISAGTVVIDEKLPQIRNLGVVRNTILHECVHWELHRYALELARAEEEELSVLSTTNDIKDEEASDMIGWMEWHAESIAPKILMPKEMFIQEARSRQQRLLELSQTQDILDILEKWIDELAQFFGVSRLSAKVRLAECGFEEVKGAFIYIDDAYVPTHTWKQGNLEDNQTFSVNLIQLGLQLLSQPVLKERVEKGELLYVESHLCINDAKYLSYDIAGTPFLTPYARHHMEECCIVFEISSSTRTGRSTSLTLLLNRDADSDIQFTISYPKDKNNWLEQVDVHIDDTLEIMLKLSGMNSFAPALVEVMKWRDVRNQELADETNLGLKAISNLRNGKTEPKLETVIAICIGMKLPPSISKMLVELSGRTLRVGNQQEMLYEFILNCTASWDVNMCNTLLVNKGFKELVPDRSGL
;
A
#
# COMPACT_ATOMS: atom_id res chain seq x y z
N MET A 1 13.32 -22.57 -7.67
CA MET A 1 12.64 -22.45 -8.98
C MET A 1 13.67 -22.43 -10.10
N ILE A 2 13.65 -23.45 -10.96
CA ILE A 2 14.51 -23.59 -12.16
C ILE A 2 14.31 -22.48 -13.21
N SER A 3 15.35 -22.15 -13.98
CA SER A 3 15.28 -21.31 -15.19
C SER A 3 14.71 -22.09 -16.38
N PHE A 4 13.69 -21.55 -17.03
CA PHE A 4 13.06 -22.14 -18.23
C PHE A 4 14.05 -22.28 -19.37
N SER A 5 14.88 -21.26 -19.61
CA SER A 5 15.91 -21.29 -20.64
C SER A 5 16.89 -22.43 -20.41
N LYS A 6 17.42 -22.56 -19.19
CA LYS A 6 18.33 -23.67 -18.82
C LYS A 6 17.64 -25.03 -18.92
N TYR A 7 16.37 -25.11 -18.57
CA TYR A 7 15.58 -26.34 -18.68
C TYR A 7 15.46 -26.80 -20.13
N ILE A 8 15.08 -25.90 -21.04
CA ILE A 8 14.93 -26.21 -22.47
C ILE A 8 16.27 -26.63 -23.07
N GLU A 9 17.32 -25.85 -22.82
CA GLU A 9 18.68 -26.13 -23.31
C GLU A 9 19.15 -27.51 -22.84
N LYS A 10 18.98 -27.84 -21.55
CA LYS A 10 19.40 -29.14 -21.00
C LYS A 10 18.56 -30.32 -21.51
N THR A 11 17.25 -30.13 -21.68
CA THR A 11 16.31 -31.24 -21.90
C THR A 11 16.11 -31.57 -23.38
N PHE A 12 16.14 -30.54 -24.25
CA PHE A 12 15.85 -30.66 -25.68
C PHE A 12 17.04 -30.25 -26.56
N TYR A 13 18.26 -30.30 -26.00
CA TYR A 13 19.48 -29.90 -26.69
C TYR A 13 19.59 -30.53 -28.08
N ASN A 14 19.49 -31.86 -28.16
CA ASN A 14 19.71 -32.61 -29.39
C ASN A 14 18.64 -32.28 -30.44
N GLU A 15 17.36 -32.25 -30.05
CA GLU A 15 16.27 -31.94 -30.96
C GLU A 15 16.40 -30.55 -31.59
N ILE A 16 16.89 -29.57 -30.81
CA ILE A 16 17.11 -28.21 -31.28
C ILE A 16 18.38 -28.11 -32.10
N TYR A 17 19.48 -28.76 -31.68
CA TYR A 17 20.74 -28.84 -32.43
C TYR A 17 20.49 -29.40 -33.83
N ASP A 18 19.87 -30.59 -33.92
CA ASP A 18 19.61 -31.29 -35.18
C ASP A 18 18.72 -30.44 -36.11
N ALA A 19 17.73 -29.74 -35.56
CA ALA A 19 16.83 -28.90 -36.35
C ALA A 19 17.54 -27.64 -36.88
N SER A 20 18.38 -27.00 -36.06
CA SER A 20 19.18 -25.84 -36.45
C SER A 20 20.25 -26.20 -37.48
N GLU A 21 20.99 -27.29 -37.25
CA GLU A 21 21.99 -27.80 -38.19
C GLU A 21 21.35 -28.11 -39.54
N LYS A 22 20.25 -28.88 -39.53
CA LYS A 22 19.55 -29.25 -40.75
C LYS A 22 19.08 -28.02 -41.52
N TYR A 23 18.42 -27.07 -40.86
CA TYR A 23 17.96 -25.86 -41.52
C TYR A 23 19.13 -25.04 -42.08
N PHE A 24 20.24 -24.94 -41.34
CA PHE A 24 21.43 -24.22 -41.78
C PHE A 24 22.01 -24.82 -43.06
N LEU A 25 22.19 -26.14 -43.09
CA LEU A 25 22.73 -26.87 -44.25
C LEU A 25 21.76 -26.86 -45.45
N ASP A 26 20.45 -26.90 -45.21
CA ASP A 26 19.45 -26.85 -46.28
C ASP A 26 19.32 -25.45 -46.92
N ASN A 27 19.84 -24.38 -46.28
CA ASN A 27 19.63 -22.98 -46.70
C ASN A 27 20.92 -22.14 -46.81
N LEU A 28 22.07 -22.78 -47.12
CA LEU A 28 23.39 -22.14 -47.11
C LEU A 28 23.50 -20.84 -47.95
N GLU A 29 22.93 -20.82 -49.16
CA GLU A 29 22.95 -19.64 -50.04
C GLU A 29 22.15 -18.47 -49.45
N GLU A 30 20.91 -18.73 -48.98
CA GLU A 30 20.02 -17.71 -48.40
C GLU A 30 20.61 -17.12 -47.12
N LEU A 31 21.32 -17.95 -46.36
CA LEU A 31 22.07 -17.57 -45.16
C LEU A 31 23.38 -16.84 -45.46
N GLY A 32 23.77 -16.73 -46.73
CA GLY A 32 25.02 -16.12 -47.18
C GLY A 32 26.27 -16.85 -46.65
N ILE A 33 26.19 -18.17 -46.51
CA ILE A 33 27.28 -19.04 -46.04
C ILE A 33 28.19 -19.45 -47.19
N THR A 34 27.64 -19.90 -48.31
CA THR A 34 28.39 -20.13 -49.54
C THR A 34 27.59 -19.63 -50.75
N TYR A 35 28.29 -19.34 -51.84
CA TYR A 35 27.74 -18.99 -53.15
C TYR A 35 28.18 -19.99 -54.24
N ASP A 36 28.92 -21.05 -53.87
CA ASP A 36 29.46 -22.07 -54.79
C ASP A 36 29.01 -23.47 -54.34
N TYR A 37 28.66 -24.33 -55.29
CA TYR A 37 28.14 -25.67 -55.02
C TYR A 37 29.23 -26.68 -54.63
N ASP A 38 30.50 -26.35 -54.88
CA ASP A 38 31.64 -27.23 -54.62
C ASP A 38 32.27 -27.03 -53.22
N ASP A 39 31.78 -26.07 -52.44
CA ASP A 39 32.27 -25.81 -51.07
C ASP A 39 31.82 -26.91 -50.09
N GLU A 40 32.76 -27.41 -49.28
CA GLU A 40 32.45 -28.35 -48.20
C GLU A 40 32.12 -27.56 -46.92
N VAL A 41 30.90 -27.71 -46.40
CA VAL A 41 30.44 -27.03 -45.18
C VAL A 41 30.23 -28.05 -44.06
N GLU A 42 30.92 -27.85 -42.95
CA GLU A 42 30.79 -28.65 -41.73
C GLU A 42 30.32 -27.76 -40.59
N VAL A 43 29.16 -28.08 -39.99
CA VAL A 43 28.69 -27.41 -38.77
C VAL A 43 29.55 -27.88 -37.60
N THR A 44 30.14 -26.95 -36.88
CA THR A 44 31.05 -27.24 -35.77
C THR A 44 30.38 -27.13 -34.41
N ASP A 45 29.42 -26.20 -34.28
CA ASP A 45 28.69 -25.97 -33.04
C ASP A 45 27.36 -25.25 -33.27
N VAL A 46 26.43 -25.43 -32.34
CA VAL A 46 25.17 -24.67 -32.27
C VAL A 46 25.04 -24.12 -30.85
N ASP A 47 25.26 -22.82 -30.71
CA ASP A 47 25.22 -22.14 -29.42
C ASP A 47 23.81 -21.60 -29.12
N PHE A 48 23.32 -21.82 -27.91
CA PHE A 48 22.00 -21.38 -27.45
C PHE A 48 22.11 -19.97 -26.89
N LYS A 49 21.50 -18.99 -27.55
CA LYS A 49 21.62 -17.58 -27.14
C LYS A 49 20.51 -17.17 -26.18
N TYR A 50 19.25 -17.41 -26.56
CA TYR A 50 18.09 -16.99 -25.78
C TYR A 50 16.92 -17.95 -25.97
N VAL A 51 16.14 -18.14 -24.91
CA VAL A 51 14.88 -18.88 -24.96
C VAL A 51 13.77 -18.02 -24.39
N TYR A 52 12.67 -17.92 -25.12
CA TYR A 52 11.48 -17.17 -24.70
C TYR A 52 10.26 -18.07 -24.72
N ALA A 53 9.34 -17.81 -23.80
CA ALA A 53 8.03 -18.44 -23.78
C ALA A 53 6.92 -17.40 -23.96
N GLY A 54 5.86 -17.80 -24.63
CA GLY A 54 4.66 -17.01 -24.85
C GLY A 54 3.40 -17.78 -24.43
N HIS A 55 2.46 -17.08 -23.80
CA HIS A 55 1.18 -17.66 -23.46
C HIS A 55 0.29 -17.80 -24.69
N ARG A 56 -0.19 -19.03 -24.95
CA ARG A 56 -0.98 -19.39 -26.14
C ARG A 56 -2.50 -19.41 -25.90
N GLY A 57 -2.93 -19.81 -24.70
CA GLY A 57 -4.35 -19.80 -24.29
C GLY A 57 -5.10 -21.13 -24.37
N ASP A 58 -4.46 -22.19 -24.84
CA ASP A 58 -5.02 -23.55 -24.97
C ASP A 58 -4.40 -24.57 -23.99
N GLY A 59 -3.59 -24.09 -23.04
CA GLY A 59 -2.87 -24.93 -22.08
C GLY A 59 -1.46 -25.33 -22.52
N GLU A 60 -1.05 -24.94 -23.73
CA GLU A 60 0.34 -25.02 -24.21
C GLU A 60 1.00 -23.64 -24.16
N ILE A 61 2.32 -23.62 -24.37
CA ILE A 61 3.13 -22.42 -24.54
C ILE A 61 3.81 -22.45 -25.90
N ASP A 62 3.92 -21.27 -26.52
CA ASP A 62 4.80 -21.08 -27.66
C ASP A 62 6.22 -20.82 -27.13
N ILE A 63 7.23 -21.38 -27.79
CA ILE A 63 8.64 -21.34 -27.38
C ILE A 63 9.47 -20.84 -28.55
N ASP A 64 10.23 -19.77 -28.37
CA ASP A 64 11.20 -19.30 -29.36
C ASP A 64 12.61 -19.50 -28.79
N ILE A 65 13.43 -20.27 -29.50
CA ILE A 65 14.84 -20.51 -29.18
C ILE A 65 15.70 -19.84 -30.24
N LEU A 66 16.57 -18.93 -29.83
CA LEU A 66 17.56 -18.31 -30.70
C LEU A 66 18.87 -19.08 -30.60
N THR A 67 19.32 -19.64 -31.71
CA THR A 67 20.58 -20.38 -31.80
C THR A 67 21.56 -19.67 -32.72
N ASP A 68 22.85 -19.76 -32.46
CA ASP A 68 23.94 -19.32 -33.34
C ASP A 68 24.67 -20.55 -33.87
N VAL A 69 24.48 -20.84 -35.16
CA VAL A 69 25.08 -22.00 -35.81
C VAL A 69 26.43 -21.59 -36.36
N TYR A 70 27.50 -22.23 -35.89
CA TYR A 70 28.87 -22.06 -36.36
C TYR A 70 29.20 -23.17 -37.35
N ALA A 71 29.79 -22.78 -38.47
CA ALA A 71 30.22 -23.71 -39.50
C ALA A 71 31.58 -23.32 -40.07
N VAL A 72 32.29 -24.32 -40.53
CA VAL A 72 33.55 -24.20 -41.26
C VAL A 72 33.26 -24.45 -42.73
N VAL A 73 33.55 -23.45 -43.57
CA VAL A 73 33.45 -23.56 -45.03
C VAL A 73 34.83 -23.79 -45.59
N THR A 74 35.01 -24.90 -46.30
CA THR A 74 36.25 -25.28 -46.95
C THR A 74 36.11 -25.14 -48.46
N GLU A 75 36.81 -24.13 -49.00
CA GLU A 75 36.90 -23.86 -50.43
C GLU A 75 38.12 -24.63 -50.99
N ARG A 76 37.89 -25.57 -51.91
CA ARG A 76 38.96 -26.33 -52.57
C ARG A 76 39.14 -25.89 -54.02
N THR A 77 40.34 -25.40 -54.34
CA THR A 77 40.75 -25.14 -55.72
C THR A 77 41.89 -26.08 -56.13
N ASN A 78 42.21 -26.15 -57.43
CA ASN A 78 43.32 -26.98 -57.95
C ASN A 78 44.72 -26.63 -57.38
N HIS A 79 44.85 -25.55 -56.60
CA HIS A 79 46.13 -25.06 -56.07
C HIS A 79 46.15 -24.80 -54.56
N TYR A 80 45.00 -24.59 -53.90
CA TYR A 80 44.91 -24.24 -52.48
C TYR A 80 43.60 -24.76 -51.85
N GLU A 81 43.67 -25.10 -50.56
CA GLU A 81 42.53 -25.34 -49.67
C GLU A 81 42.49 -24.18 -48.67
N ASN A 82 41.35 -23.48 -48.61
CA ASN A 82 41.14 -22.37 -47.69
C ASN A 82 39.92 -22.65 -46.81
N THR A 83 40.01 -22.32 -45.54
CA THR A 83 39.00 -22.64 -44.54
C THR A 83 38.55 -21.35 -43.85
N ILE A 84 37.25 -21.09 -43.85
CA ILE A 84 36.66 -19.86 -43.30
C ILE A 84 35.57 -20.24 -42.30
N GLU A 85 35.68 -19.74 -41.07
CA GLU A 85 34.62 -19.84 -40.08
C GLU A 85 33.51 -18.83 -40.38
N LYS A 86 32.27 -19.29 -40.41
CA LYS A 86 31.06 -18.47 -40.58
C LYS A 86 30.02 -18.88 -39.56
N ASN A 87 29.12 -17.95 -39.23
CA ASN A 87 28.02 -18.23 -38.32
C ASN A 87 26.75 -17.50 -38.72
N ARG A 88 25.59 -18.09 -38.40
CA ARG A 88 24.28 -17.45 -38.55
C ARG A 88 23.35 -17.78 -37.39
N TRP A 89 22.63 -16.74 -36.98
CA TRP A 89 21.56 -16.88 -36.00
C TRP A 89 20.29 -17.39 -36.66
N LEU A 90 19.69 -18.40 -36.04
CA LEU A 90 18.41 -18.97 -36.41
C LEU A 90 17.42 -18.79 -35.27
N ARG A 91 16.13 -18.81 -35.61
CA ARG A 91 15.03 -18.94 -34.67
C ARG A 91 14.39 -20.29 -34.85
N VAL A 92 14.37 -21.08 -33.79
CA VAL A 92 13.62 -22.34 -33.69
C VAL A 92 12.36 -22.05 -32.90
N SER A 93 11.22 -22.05 -33.59
CA SER A 93 9.90 -21.90 -32.97
C SER A 93 9.30 -23.27 -32.68
N ALA A 94 8.98 -23.51 -31.42
CA ALA A 94 8.45 -24.75 -30.90
C ALA A 94 7.18 -24.52 -30.07
N ILE A 95 6.49 -25.60 -29.76
CA ILE A 95 5.37 -25.64 -28.83
C ILE A 95 5.62 -26.72 -27.79
N GLY A 96 5.05 -26.55 -26.60
CA GLY A 96 5.10 -27.56 -25.55
C GLY A 96 4.08 -27.30 -24.45
N LYS A 97 3.80 -28.34 -23.66
CA LYS A 97 2.84 -28.29 -22.57
C LYS A 97 3.54 -28.31 -21.20
N PRO A 98 3.39 -27.27 -20.37
CA PRO A 98 3.83 -27.30 -18.98
C PRO A 98 3.02 -28.33 -18.17
N ASP A 99 3.66 -29.46 -17.83
CA ASP A 99 3.11 -30.58 -17.06
C ASP A 99 4.28 -31.41 -16.51
N ALA A 100 4.69 -31.13 -15.26
CA ALA A 100 5.91 -31.67 -14.64
C ALA A 100 7.14 -31.57 -15.57
N GLY A 101 7.47 -30.34 -15.99
CA GLY A 101 8.37 -30.03 -17.10
C GLY A 101 7.60 -29.67 -18.37
N ILE A 102 8.25 -29.79 -19.53
CA ILE A 102 7.60 -29.54 -20.83
C ILE A 102 7.35 -30.88 -21.53
N LYS A 103 6.08 -31.24 -21.69
CA LYS A 103 5.65 -32.41 -22.45
C LYS A 103 5.26 -32.03 -23.87
N ASN A 104 5.22 -33.03 -24.75
CA ASN A 104 4.84 -32.88 -26.16
C ASN A 104 5.63 -31.78 -26.89
N PHE A 105 6.90 -31.58 -26.53
CA PHE A 105 7.76 -30.62 -27.19
C PHE A 105 7.84 -30.91 -28.69
N LYS A 106 7.56 -29.90 -29.50
CA LYS A 106 7.56 -30.03 -30.95
C LYS A 106 8.05 -28.75 -31.60
N ILE A 107 9.08 -28.87 -32.43
CA ILE A 107 9.53 -27.80 -33.32
C ILE A 107 8.48 -27.63 -34.43
N VAL A 108 7.96 -26.42 -34.56
CA VAL A 108 6.95 -26.04 -35.55
C VAL A 108 7.62 -25.45 -36.77
N LYS A 109 8.68 -24.65 -36.57
CA LYS A 109 9.36 -23.90 -37.63
C LYS A 109 10.79 -23.57 -37.24
N VAL A 110 11.68 -23.51 -38.23
CA VAL A 110 13.01 -22.90 -38.10
C VAL A 110 13.11 -21.81 -39.17
N ASP A 111 13.62 -20.64 -38.81
CA ASP A 111 13.76 -19.47 -39.68
C ASP A 111 15.08 -18.75 -39.42
N THR A 112 15.41 -17.82 -40.32
CA THR A 112 16.46 -16.82 -40.08
C THR A 112 16.07 -15.88 -38.94
N TYR A 113 17.04 -15.56 -38.07
CA TYR A 113 16.83 -14.54 -37.05
C TYR A 113 16.92 -13.14 -37.63
N GLU A 114 15.87 -12.35 -37.45
CA GLU A 114 15.86 -10.93 -37.76
C GLU A 114 16.43 -10.10 -36.59
N ARG A 115 17.51 -9.36 -36.84
CA ARG A 115 18.19 -8.59 -35.79
C ARG A 115 17.23 -7.63 -35.07
N GLY A 116 17.17 -7.77 -33.74
CA GLY A 116 16.33 -6.94 -32.86
C GLY A 116 15.00 -7.59 -32.47
N THR A 117 14.67 -8.74 -33.05
CA THR A 117 13.42 -9.48 -32.76
C THR A 117 13.60 -10.54 -31.67
N TYR A 118 14.19 -10.19 -30.52
CA TYR A 118 14.52 -11.20 -29.50
C TYR A 118 13.31 -12.02 -29.03
N SER A 119 12.18 -11.35 -28.75
CA SER A 119 10.89 -12.00 -28.50
C SER A 119 9.81 -11.37 -29.39
N THR A 120 8.96 -12.18 -29.98
CA THR A 120 7.82 -11.74 -30.81
C THR A 120 6.47 -12.08 -30.20
N PHE A 121 6.45 -12.59 -28.97
CA PHE A 121 5.21 -12.97 -28.31
C PHE A 121 4.41 -11.76 -27.88
N LYS A 122 3.11 -11.78 -28.15
CA LYS A 122 2.18 -10.75 -27.67
C LYS A 122 2.02 -10.78 -26.14
N TYR A 123 2.10 -11.97 -25.55
CA TYR A 123 1.99 -12.22 -24.12
C TYR A 123 3.20 -13.03 -23.66
N PRO A 124 4.38 -12.39 -23.52
CA PRO A 124 5.58 -13.09 -23.08
C PRO A 124 5.44 -13.55 -21.63
N LEU A 125 6.11 -14.65 -21.32
CA LEU A 125 6.30 -15.16 -19.97
C LEU A 125 7.74 -14.91 -19.53
N SER A 126 7.94 -14.79 -18.21
CA SER A 126 9.28 -14.71 -17.64
C SER A 126 10.05 -16.01 -17.83
N ASP A 127 11.34 -16.00 -17.53
CA ASP A 127 12.17 -17.22 -17.50
C ASP A 127 11.75 -18.20 -16.39
N LYS A 128 10.75 -17.87 -15.57
CA LYS A 128 10.09 -18.79 -14.62
C LYS A 128 8.66 -19.13 -15.05
N LEU A 129 8.28 -18.83 -16.29
CA LEU A 129 6.92 -18.97 -16.83
C LEU A 129 5.83 -18.18 -16.08
N VAL A 130 6.20 -17.07 -15.44
CA VAL A 130 5.25 -16.14 -14.81
C VAL A 130 4.84 -15.06 -15.82
N PRO A 131 3.54 -14.75 -15.98
CA PRO A 131 3.10 -13.69 -16.88
C PRO A 131 3.61 -12.30 -16.50
N PHE A 132 4.00 -11.48 -17.47
CA PHE A 132 4.28 -10.07 -17.23
C PHE A 132 2.98 -9.26 -17.18
N ILE A 133 2.61 -8.78 -15.98
CA ILE A 133 1.43 -7.94 -15.77
C ILE A 133 1.85 -6.61 -15.14
N TRP A 134 1.52 -5.52 -15.82
CA TRP A 134 1.79 -4.16 -15.35
C TRP A 134 0.61 -3.63 -14.53
N LYS A 135 0.86 -2.65 -13.66
CA LYS A 135 -0.15 -2.02 -12.79
C LYS A 135 -1.41 -1.59 -13.57
N ASP A 136 -1.22 -0.98 -14.74
CA ASP A 136 -2.31 -0.45 -15.56
C ASP A 136 -3.11 -1.53 -16.32
N ASP A 137 -2.61 -2.77 -16.35
CA ASP A 137 -3.25 -3.90 -17.01
C ASP A 137 -4.02 -4.82 -16.03
N LEU A 138 -3.92 -4.59 -14.72
CA LEU A 138 -4.56 -5.43 -13.69
C LEU A 138 -6.09 -5.57 -13.89
N ASP A 139 -6.78 -4.47 -14.21
CA ASP A 139 -8.22 -4.49 -14.51
C ASP A 139 -8.53 -5.31 -15.77
N LYS A 140 -7.70 -5.20 -16.81
CA LYS A 140 -7.88 -5.97 -18.06
C LYS A 140 -7.70 -7.47 -17.82
N VAL A 141 -6.77 -7.85 -16.95
CA VAL A 141 -6.58 -9.26 -16.57
C VAL A 141 -7.78 -9.77 -15.79
N ALA A 142 -8.30 -9.01 -14.82
CA ALA A 142 -9.52 -9.36 -14.11
C ALA A 142 -10.72 -9.54 -15.07
N GLU A 143 -10.88 -8.63 -16.03
CA GLU A 143 -11.90 -8.74 -17.08
C GLU A 143 -11.71 -9.95 -17.99
N ALA A 144 -10.46 -10.33 -18.32
CA ALA A 144 -10.19 -11.53 -19.11
C ALA A 144 -10.59 -12.81 -18.36
N ILE A 145 -10.29 -12.87 -17.06
CA ILE A 145 -10.71 -13.98 -16.18
C ILE A 145 -12.23 -14.06 -16.12
N LEU A 146 -12.92 -12.93 -15.90
CA LEU A 146 -14.38 -12.89 -15.87
C LEU A 146 -15.01 -13.24 -17.23
N ASN A 147 -14.44 -12.80 -18.35
CA ASN A 147 -14.95 -13.21 -19.67
C ASN A 147 -14.90 -14.73 -19.88
N LYS A 148 -13.93 -15.41 -19.25
CA LYS A 148 -13.78 -16.87 -19.34
C LYS A 148 -14.71 -17.61 -18.39
N TYR A 149 -14.93 -17.08 -17.17
CA TYR A 149 -15.60 -17.83 -16.10
C TYR A 149 -16.92 -17.22 -15.59
N ASP A 150 -17.15 -15.93 -15.72
CA ASP A 150 -18.43 -15.28 -15.39
C ASP A 150 -18.65 -13.99 -16.20
N ARG A 151 -19.01 -14.15 -17.48
CA ARG A 151 -19.20 -13.02 -18.39
C ARG A 151 -20.35 -12.10 -17.96
N ASN A 152 -21.34 -12.61 -17.23
CA ASN A 152 -22.50 -11.82 -16.82
C ASN A 152 -22.11 -10.70 -15.85
N ALA A 153 -21.09 -10.93 -15.01
CA ALA A 153 -20.54 -9.93 -14.09
C ALA A 153 -19.96 -8.69 -14.79
N LEU A 154 -19.75 -8.74 -16.11
CA LEU A 154 -19.26 -7.61 -16.92
C LEU A 154 -20.37 -6.85 -17.65
N LEU A 155 -21.62 -7.34 -17.62
CA LEU A 155 -22.73 -6.76 -18.38
C LEU A 155 -23.56 -5.77 -17.57
N THR A 156 -23.78 -6.09 -16.29
CA THR A 156 -24.53 -5.25 -15.36
C THR A 156 -23.89 -5.31 -13.98
N PRO A 157 -23.96 -4.24 -13.16
CA PRO A 157 -23.53 -4.28 -11.78
C PRO A 157 -24.11 -5.49 -11.03
N THR A 158 -23.23 -6.41 -10.67
CA THR A 158 -23.61 -7.70 -10.09
C THR A 158 -22.56 -8.10 -9.07
N ARG A 159 -23.02 -8.71 -7.98
CA ARG A 159 -22.15 -9.36 -7.01
C ARG A 159 -21.59 -10.65 -7.62
N VAL A 160 -20.27 -10.71 -7.78
CA VAL A 160 -19.58 -11.93 -8.24
C VAL A 160 -19.58 -12.98 -7.14
N GLU A 161 -19.93 -14.22 -7.43
CA GLU A 161 -19.90 -15.32 -6.45
C GLU A 161 -18.63 -16.18 -6.63
N PRO A 162 -17.67 -16.17 -5.68
CA PRO A 162 -16.43 -16.92 -5.81
C PRO A 162 -16.63 -18.41 -6.04
N ASP A 163 -17.59 -19.03 -5.32
CA ASP A 163 -17.95 -20.44 -5.45
C ASP A 163 -18.36 -20.79 -6.89
N TYR A 164 -19.05 -19.87 -7.58
CA TYR A 164 -19.41 -20.04 -8.99
C TYR A 164 -18.16 -20.02 -9.88
N ILE A 165 -17.24 -19.05 -9.68
CA ILE A 165 -15.98 -18.99 -10.42
C ILE A 165 -15.16 -20.26 -10.23
N VAL A 166 -14.99 -20.74 -8.98
CA VAL A 166 -14.30 -22.00 -8.66
C VAL A 166 -14.88 -23.15 -9.48
N GLN A 167 -16.21 -23.28 -9.52
CA GLN A 167 -16.88 -24.34 -10.30
C GLN A 167 -16.64 -24.18 -11.81
N GLN A 168 -16.72 -22.96 -12.35
CA GLN A 168 -16.49 -22.70 -13.79
C GLN A 168 -15.04 -22.96 -14.21
N MET A 169 -14.09 -22.81 -13.28
CA MET A 169 -12.69 -23.19 -13.48
C MET A 169 -12.45 -24.70 -13.41
N GLY A 170 -13.46 -25.49 -13.00
CA GLY A 170 -13.32 -26.93 -12.77
C GLY A 170 -12.57 -27.26 -11.48
N LEU A 171 -12.53 -26.34 -10.52
CA LEU A 171 -11.86 -26.48 -9.23
C LEU A 171 -12.82 -26.99 -8.15
N GLN A 172 -12.25 -27.41 -7.03
CA GLN A 172 -12.97 -27.76 -5.81
C GLN A 172 -12.73 -26.69 -4.73
N LEU A 173 -13.74 -26.45 -3.88
CA LEU A 173 -13.61 -25.61 -2.69
C LEU A 173 -13.76 -26.47 -1.44
N LYS A 174 -12.81 -26.35 -0.51
CA LYS A 174 -12.83 -27.08 0.77
C LYS A 174 -12.49 -26.13 1.92
N TYR A 175 -13.21 -26.26 3.02
CA TYR A 175 -12.85 -25.63 4.29
C TYR A 175 -12.15 -26.67 5.17
N ALA A 176 -10.94 -26.37 5.63
CA ALA A 176 -10.17 -27.24 6.50
C ALA A 176 -9.16 -26.40 7.30
N SER A 177 -8.71 -26.89 8.46
CA SER A 177 -7.60 -26.24 9.19
C SER A 177 -6.33 -26.24 8.34
N ILE A 178 -5.74 -25.05 8.16
CA ILE A 178 -4.46 -24.87 7.46
C ILE A 178 -3.34 -24.67 8.48
N THR A 179 -3.48 -23.67 9.36
CA THR A 179 -2.58 -23.41 10.50
C THR A 179 -3.37 -23.27 11.79
N GLU A 180 -2.73 -23.54 12.94
CA GLU A 180 -3.41 -23.48 14.24
C GLU A 180 -3.92 -22.08 14.58
N ASP A 181 -3.15 -21.05 14.20
CA ASP A 181 -3.37 -19.62 14.45
C ASP A 181 -4.08 -18.88 13.32
N THR A 182 -4.42 -19.57 12.22
CA THR A 182 -5.03 -18.98 11.01
C THR A 182 -4.17 -17.86 10.40
N SER A 183 -2.84 -17.96 10.54
CA SER A 183 -1.88 -17.10 9.81
C SER A 183 -1.95 -17.26 8.29
N ILE A 184 -2.42 -18.41 7.80
CA ILE A 184 -2.64 -18.69 6.38
C ILE A 184 -4.15 -18.74 6.14
N PHE A 185 -4.66 -17.87 5.27
CA PHE A 185 -6.11 -17.77 5.01
C PHE A 185 -6.58 -18.78 3.95
N GLY A 186 -5.75 -19.05 2.95
CA GLY A 186 -6.09 -19.92 1.83
C GLY A 186 -4.86 -20.54 1.18
N GLN A 187 -5.09 -21.65 0.47
CA GLN A 187 -4.08 -22.36 -0.31
C GLN A 187 -4.72 -23.03 -1.53
N ILE A 188 -4.09 -22.89 -2.69
CA ILE A 188 -4.40 -23.68 -3.89
C ILE A 188 -3.47 -24.90 -3.99
N TYR A 189 -4.05 -26.09 -4.17
CA TYR A 189 -3.31 -27.33 -4.38
C TYR A 189 -3.15 -27.62 -5.87
N PHE A 190 -1.93 -27.52 -6.38
CA PHE A 190 -1.61 -27.86 -7.78
C PHE A 190 -1.39 -29.36 -8.01
N GLN A 191 -1.26 -30.12 -6.93
CA GLN A 191 -1.03 -31.56 -6.94
C GLN A 191 -1.90 -32.24 -5.88
N ASP A 192 -2.10 -33.54 -6.04
CA ASP A 192 -2.72 -34.36 -5.01
C ASP A 192 -1.84 -34.32 -3.75
N ASN A 193 -2.47 -34.14 -2.59
CA ASN A 193 -1.89 -34.33 -1.28
C ASN A 193 -2.62 -35.51 -0.60
N PRO A 194 -2.11 -36.75 -0.74
CA PRO A 194 -2.73 -37.94 -0.17
C PRO A 194 -2.79 -37.92 1.36
N GLU A 195 -1.80 -37.32 2.03
CA GLU A 195 -1.74 -37.25 3.50
C GLU A 195 -2.93 -36.48 4.08
N LYS A 196 -3.32 -35.38 3.42
CA LYS A 196 -4.48 -34.55 3.80
C LYS A 196 -5.77 -34.94 3.07
N GLY A 197 -5.72 -35.91 2.16
CA GLY A 197 -6.85 -36.28 1.31
C GLY A 197 -7.38 -35.11 0.49
N ILE A 198 -6.49 -34.35 -0.15
CA ILE A 198 -6.82 -33.19 -0.99
C ILE A 198 -6.34 -33.50 -2.41
N SER A 199 -7.20 -33.34 -3.42
CA SER A 199 -6.80 -33.53 -4.82
C SER A 199 -6.24 -32.25 -5.44
N ALA A 200 -5.48 -32.39 -6.51
CA ALA A 200 -5.09 -31.26 -7.37
C ALA A 200 -6.33 -30.48 -7.84
N GLY A 201 -6.19 -29.17 -7.99
CA GLY A 201 -7.30 -28.27 -8.34
C GLY A 201 -8.26 -28.01 -7.18
N THR A 202 -7.76 -28.07 -5.94
CA THR A 202 -8.57 -27.73 -4.75
C THR A 202 -8.10 -26.43 -4.12
N VAL A 203 -9.01 -25.47 -4.04
CA VAL A 203 -8.89 -24.27 -3.19
C VAL A 203 -9.28 -24.66 -1.78
N VAL A 204 -8.35 -24.51 -0.84
CA VAL A 204 -8.58 -24.75 0.58
C VAL A 204 -8.60 -23.42 1.31
N ILE A 205 -9.66 -23.17 2.08
CA ILE A 205 -9.80 -22.00 2.95
C ILE A 205 -9.72 -22.45 4.39
N ASP A 206 -9.01 -21.69 5.23
CA ASP A 206 -8.93 -22.02 6.66
C ASP A 206 -10.33 -22.03 7.28
N GLU A 207 -10.68 -23.13 7.94
CA GLU A 207 -12.03 -23.35 8.46
C GLU A 207 -12.44 -22.35 9.54
N LYS A 208 -11.47 -21.73 10.23
CA LYS A 208 -11.75 -20.70 11.25
C LYS A 208 -11.92 -19.32 10.66
N LEU A 209 -11.40 -19.07 9.45
CA LEU A 209 -11.40 -17.75 8.82
C LEU A 209 -12.79 -17.08 8.78
N PRO A 210 -13.89 -17.77 8.40
CA PRO A 210 -15.22 -17.16 8.38
C PRO A 210 -15.76 -16.75 9.76
N GLN A 211 -15.18 -17.25 10.84
CA GLN A 211 -15.57 -16.93 12.22
C GLN A 211 -14.81 -15.70 12.76
N ILE A 212 -13.61 -15.44 12.27
CA ILE A 212 -12.72 -14.39 12.77
C ILE A 212 -12.60 -13.18 11.84
N ARG A 213 -12.97 -13.32 10.56
CA ARG A 213 -12.93 -12.24 9.56
C ARG A 213 -14.29 -12.05 8.89
N ASN A 214 -14.50 -10.86 8.33
CA ASN A 214 -15.70 -10.58 7.54
C ASN A 214 -15.75 -11.42 6.27
N LEU A 215 -16.97 -11.68 5.76
CA LEU A 215 -17.20 -12.51 4.57
C LEU A 215 -16.48 -11.99 3.32
N GLY A 216 -16.25 -10.68 3.21
CA GLY A 216 -15.51 -10.08 2.12
C GLY A 216 -14.06 -10.56 2.04
N VAL A 217 -13.41 -10.78 3.19
CA VAL A 217 -12.05 -11.34 3.27
C VAL A 217 -12.04 -12.77 2.73
N VAL A 218 -12.97 -13.61 3.20
CA VAL A 218 -13.11 -15.01 2.73
C VAL A 218 -13.30 -15.06 1.21
N ARG A 219 -14.19 -14.21 0.68
CA ARG A 219 -14.48 -14.13 -0.75
C ARG A 219 -13.27 -13.69 -1.56
N ASN A 220 -12.50 -12.72 -1.06
CA ASN A 220 -11.26 -12.29 -1.68
C ASN A 220 -10.20 -13.39 -1.66
N THR A 221 -10.04 -14.10 -0.53
CA THR A 221 -9.09 -15.22 -0.42
C THR A 221 -9.41 -16.32 -1.43
N ILE A 222 -10.68 -16.70 -1.62
CA ILE A 222 -11.04 -17.71 -2.63
C ILE A 222 -10.58 -17.28 -4.02
N LEU A 223 -10.84 -16.02 -4.41
CA LEU A 223 -10.45 -15.53 -5.72
C LEU A 223 -8.94 -15.29 -5.86
N HIS A 224 -8.24 -14.95 -4.78
CA HIS A 224 -6.78 -14.91 -4.72
C HIS A 224 -6.18 -16.25 -5.14
N GLU A 225 -6.66 -17.35 -4.53
CA GLU A 225 -6.25 -18.71 -4.89
C GLU A 225 -6.63 -19.08 -6.34
N CYS A 226 -7.80 -18.64 -6.82
CA CYS A 226 -8.18 -18.82 -8.23
C CYS A 226 -7.24 -18.09 -9.19
N VAL A 227 -6.77 -16.88 -8.84
CA VAL A 227 -5.80 -16.14 -9.67
C VAL A 227 -4.48 -16.89 -9.74
N HIS A 228 -4.00 -17.46 -8.63
CA HIS A 228 -2.82 -18.32 -8.65
C HIS A 228 -3.00 -19.51 -9.59
N TRP A 229 -4.16 -20.18 -9.54
CA TRP A 229 -4.45 -21.28 -10.44
C TRP A 229 -4.41 -20.86 -11.92
N GLU A 230 -5.05 -19.75 -12.27
CA GLU A 230 -5.13 -19.30 -13.65
C GLU A 230 -3.79 -18.83 -14.21
N LEU A 231 -3.02 -18.08 -13.41
CA LEU A 231 -1.86 -17.33 -13.92
C LEU A 231 -0.51 -17.99 -13.64
N HIS A 232 -0.39 -18.77 -12.56
CA HIS A 232 0.93 -19.24 -12.07
C HIS A 232 1.14 -20.73 -12.21
N ARG A 233 0.16 -21.47 -12.77
CA ARG A 233 0.27 -22.91 -12.97
C ARG A 233 1.52 -23.31 -13.76
N TYR A 234 1.85 -22.61 -14.85
CA TYR A 234 3.00 -22.97 -15.69
C TYR A 234 4.34 -22.89 -14.94
N ALA A 235 4.50 -21.88 -14.08
CA ALA A 235 5.70 -21.73 -13.26
C ALA A 235 5.89 -22.91 -12.31
N LEU A 236 4.81 -23.38 -11.70
CA LEU A 236 4.84 -24.53 -10.80
C LEU A 236 5.05 -25.84 -11.54
N GLU A 237 4.41 -26.02 -12.70
CA GLU A 237 4.63 -27.20 -13.54
C GLU A 237 6.09 -27.32 -14.00
N LEU A 238 6.76 -26.19 -14.26
CA LEU A 238 8.19 -26.18 -14.57
C LEU A 238 9.06 -26.52 -13.35
N ALA A 239 8.76 -25.95 -12.17
CA ALA A 239 9.53 -26.23 -10.95
C ALA A 239 9.52 -27.73 -10.57
N ARG A 240 8.42 -28.42 -10.87
CA ARG A 240 8.29 -29.88 -10.67
C ARG A 240 9.27 -30.72 -11.49
N ALA A 241 9.85 -30.19 -12.56
CA ALA A 241 10.77 -30.94 -13.41
C ALA A 241 12.09 -31.33 -12.72
N GLU A 242 12.48 -30.64 -11.66
CA GLU A 242 13.68 -30.94 -10.86
C GLU A 242 13.37 -31.54 -9.48
N GLU A 243 12.14 -32.04 -9.29
CA GLU A 243 11.69 -32.59 -8.00
C GLU A 243 11.81 -31.59 -6.84
N GLU A 244 11.80 -30.26 -7.12
CA GLU A 244 11.63 -29.26 -6.07
C GLU A 244 10.28 -29.53 -5.38
N GLU A 245 10.26 -29.72 -4.05
CA GLU A 245 9.04 -29.96 -3.24
C GLU A 245 8.13 -28.70 -3.14
N LEU A 246 7.94 -27.97 -4.24
CA LEU A 246 6.97 -26.88 -4.36
C LEU A 246 5.59 -27.47 -4.69
N SER A 247 5.04 -28.26 -3.75
CA SER A 247 3.71 -28.88 -3.90
C SER A 247 2.56 -27.89 -3.70
N VAL A 248 2.82 -26.74 -3.07
CA VAL A 248 1.80 -25.75 -2.66
C VAL A 248 2.35 -24.31 -2.78
N LEU A 249 1.59 -23.42 -3.43
CA LEU A 249 1.70 -21.98 -3.19
C LEU A 249 0.75 -21.62 -2.06
N SER A 250 1.25 -20.86 -1.10
CA SER A 250 0.51 -20.42 0.07
C SER A 250 0.69 -18.91 0.20
N THR A 251 -0.33 -18.22 0.72
CA THR A 251 -0.31 -16.77 0.95
C THR A 251 0.89 -16.27 1.78
N THR A 252 1.63 -17.17 2.43
CA THR A 252 2.90 -16.92 3.11
C THR A 252 3.86 -18.10 2.94
N ASN A 253 4.64 -18.12 1.87
CA ASN A 253 5.83 -18.97 1.82
C ASN A 253 7.05 -18.17 2.30
N ASP A 254 7.61 -18.55 3.46
CA ASP A 254 8.95 -18.16 3.90
C ASP A 254 9.98 -18.91 3.05
N ILE A 255 10.33 -18.35 1.89
CA ILE A 255 11.41 -18.92 1.05
C ILE A 255 12.72 -18.24 1.42
N LYS A 256 13.73 -19.06 1.75
CA LYS A 256 15.06 -18.64 2.23
C LYS A 256 16.05 -18.22 1.11
N ASP A 257 15.58 -18.13 -0.14
CA ASP A 257 16.38 -17.73 -1.31
C ASP A 257 15.93 -16.36 -1.83
N GLU A 258 16.86 -15.40 -1.95
CA GLU A 258 16.55 -14.01 -2.32
C GLU A 258 15.93 -13.89 -3.73
N GLU A 259 16.40 -14.65 -4.74
CA GLU A 259 15.80 -14.62 -6.09
C GLU A 259 14.46 -15.37 -6.19
N ALA A 260 14.27 -16.45 -5.42
CA ALA A 260 13.00 -17.17 -5.34
C ALA A 260 11.95 -16.37 -4.55
N SER A 261 12.40 -15.57 -3.58
CA SER A 261 11.60 -14.62 -2.82
C SER A 261 10.99 -13.54 -3.72
N ASP A 262 11.72 -13.04 -4.72
CA ASP A 262 11.22 -11.99 -5.62
C ASP A 262 10.11 -12.48 -6.57
N MET A 263 10.26 -13.69 -7.15
CA MET A 263 9.26 -14.23 -8.07
C MET A 263 7.97 -14.66 -7.39
N ILE A 264 8.07 -15.25 -6.20
CA ILE A 264 6.87 -15.55 -5.39
C ILE A 264 6.22 -14.25 -4.92
N GLY A 265 7.01 -13.25 -4.51
CA GLY A 265 6.49 -11.92 -4.22
C GLY A 265 5.70 -11.33 -5.39
N TRP A 266 6.17 -11.53 -6.63
CA TRP A 266 5.48 -11.07 -7.83
C TRP A 266 4.17 -11.84 -8.11
N MET A 267 4.16 -13.16 -7.91
CA MET A 267 2.94 -13.98 -7.98
C MET A 267 1.89 -13.56 -6.94
N GLU A 268 2.30 -13.34 -5.69
CA GLU A 268 1.41 -12.85 -4.63
C GLU A 268 0.87 -11.45 -4.97
N TRP A 269 1.72 -10.55 -5.49
CA TRP A 269 1.27 -9.24 -5.93
C TRP A 269 0.21 -9.31 -7.04
N HIS A 270 0.35 -10.23 -8.01
CA HIS A 270 -0.70 -10.45 -9.02
C HIS A 270 -2.02 -10.85 -8.36
N ALA A 271 -2.01 -11.86 -7.49
CA ALA A 271 -3.22 -12.36 -6.85
C ALA A 271 -3.87 -11.32 -5.93
N GLU A 272 -3.08 -10.65 -5.09
CA GLU A 272 -3.53 -9.59 -4.18
C GLU A 272 -4.16 -8.42 -4.95
N SER A 273 -3.58 -8.07 -6.11
CA SER A 273 -4.01 -6.91 -6.89
C SER A 273 -5.21 -7.21 -7.81
N ILE A 274 -5.35 -8.44 -8.30
CA ILE A 274 -6.37 -8.84 -9.28
C ILE A 274 -7.64 -9.34 -8.59
N ALA A 275 -7.56 -10.08 -7.49
CA ALA A 275 -8.74 -10.66 -6.84
C ALA A 275 -9.81 -9.62 -6.44
N PRO A 276 -9.47 -8.44 -5.87
CA PRO A 276 -10.47 -7.39 -5.61
C PRO A 276 -11.11 -6.83 -6.89
N LYS A 277 -10.38 -6.82 -8.00
CA LYS A 277 -10.85 -6.32 -9.30
C LYS A 277 -11.79 -7.32 -9.98
N ILE A 278 -11.63 -8.62 -9.71
CA ILE A 278 -12.62 -9.65 -10.08
C ILE A 278 -13.90 -9.44 -9.28
N LEU A 279 -13.82 -9.21 -7.97
CA LEU A 279 -15.00 -8.95 -7.12
C LEU A 279 -15.75 -7.67 -7.50
N MET A 280 -15.03 -6.68 -8.01
CA MET A 280 -15.55 -5.36 -8.35
C MET A 280 -15.07 -4.92 -9.74
N PRO A 281 -15.65 -5.47 -10.82
CA PRO A 281 -15.23 -5.16 -12.19
C PRO A 281 -15.37 -3.66 -12.46
N LYS A 282 -14.34 -3.04 -13.06
CA LYS A 282 -14.16 -1.58 -13.05
C LYS A 282 -15.38 -0.80 -13.51
N GLU A 283 -15.85 -1.06 -14.72
CA GLU A 283 -16.98 -0.34 -15.31
C GLU A 283 -18.28 -0.56 -14.53
N MET A 284 -18.50 -1.80 -14.07
CA MET A 284 -19.69 -2.16 -13.29
C MET A 284 -19.66 -1.51 -11.90
N PHE A 285 -18.48 -1.43 -11.29
CA PHE A 285 -18.28 -0.76 -10.02
C PHE A 285 -18.51 0.75 -10.15
N ILE A 286 -17.95 1.40 -11.17
CA ILE A 286 -18.14 2.84 -11.43
C ILE A 286 -19.62 3.16 -11.65
N GLN A 287 -20.31 2.38 -12.48
CA GLN A 287 -21.74 2.57 -12.75
C GLN A 287 -22.56 2.53 -11.46
N GLU A 288 -22.31 1.53 -10.62
CA GLU A 288 -23.03 1.33 -9.38
C GLU A 288 -22.67 2.38 -8.32
N ALA A 289 -21.39 2.76 -8.24
CA ALA A 289 -20.91 3.79 -7.36
C ALA A 289 -21.61 5.12 -7.64
N ARG A 290 -21.67 5.55 -8.92
CA ARG A 290 -22.37 6.78 -9.32
C ARG A 290 -23.86 6.71 -9.03
N SER A 291 -24.50 5.57 -9.31
CA SER A 291 -25.93 5.40 -9.03
C SER A 291 -26.25 5.54 -7.54
N ARG A 292 -25.45 4.91 -6.66
CA ARG A 292 -25.61 5.03 -5.22
C ARG A 292 -25.31 6.42 -4.70
N GLN A 293 -24.23 7.05 -5.17
CA GLN A 293 -23.86 8.41 -4.80
C GLN A 293 -25.02 9.37 -5.08
N GLN A 294 -25.56 9.34 -6.31
CA GLN A 294 -26.68 10.17 -6.70
C GLN A 294 -27.90 9.93 -5.80
N ARG A 295 -28.30 8.67 -5.60
CA ARG A 295 -29.43 8.32 -4.75
C ARG A 295 -29.25 8.78 -3.31
N LEU A 296 -28.04 8.65 -2.75
CA LEU A 296 -27.73 9.06 -1.39
C LEU A 296 -27.76 10.58 -1.22
N LEU A 297 -27.23 11.33 -2.20
CA LEU A 297 -27.32 12.79 -2.22
C LEU A 297 -28.77 13.27 -2.31
N GLU A 298 -29.59 12.66 -3.18
CA GLU A 298 -31.01 12.99 -3.32
C GLU A 298 -31.82 12.75 -2.03
N LEU A 299 -31.42 11.75 -1.23
CA LEU A 299 -32.04 11.44 0.06
C LEU A 299 -31.44 12.24 1.23
N SER A 300 -30.29 12.87 1.04
CA SER A 300 -29.63 13.67 2.07
C SER A 300 -30.34 15.01 2.25
N GLN A 301 -30.51 15.43 3.51
CA GLN A 301 -31.12 16.73 3.82
C GLN A 301 -30.19 17.90 3.46
N THR A 302 -28.89 17.70 3.60
CA THR A 302 -27.84 18.71 3.33
C THR A 302 -27.42 18.71 1.87
N GLN A 303 -27.67 17.61 1.16
CA GLN A 303 -27.12 17.34 -0.18
C GLN A 303 -25.58 17.41 -0.23
N ASP A 304 -24.95 17.20 0.92
CA ASP A 304 -23.50 17.24 1.09
C ASP A 304 -22.89 15.85 0.88
N ILE A 305 -21.77 15.79 0.16
CA ILE A 305 -21.03 14.56 -0.10
C ILE A 305 -20.42 14.00 1.19
N LEU A 306 -19.96 14.86 2.10
CA LEU A 306 -19.32 14.44 3.34
C LEU A 306 -20.28 13.64 4.23
N ASP A 307 -21.55 14.05 4.26
CA ASP A 307 -22.59 13.38 5.05
C ASP A 307 -22.97 11.99 4.52
N ILE A 308 -22.69 11.70 3.24
CA ILE A 308 -23.01 10.41 2.62
C ILE A 308 -21.81 9.50 2.40
N LEU A 309 -20.58 10.03 2.49
CA LEU A 309 -19.33 9.34 2.13
C LEU A 309 -19.23 7.94 2.74
N GLU A 310 -19.40 7.84 4.06
CA GLU A 310 -19.25 6.58 4.78
C GLU A 310 -20.36 5.58 4.43
N LYS A 311 -21.60 6.06 4.36
CA LYS A 311 -22.75 5.24 3.95
C LYS A 311 -22.61 4.75 2.52
N TRP A 312 -22.06 5.57 1.63
CA TRP A 312 -21.82 5.22 0.23
C TRP A 312 -20.81 4.07 0.10
N ILE A 313 -19.70 4.15 0.85
CA ILE A 313 -18.70 3.08 0.92
C ILE A 313 -19.32 1.80 1.51
N ASP A 314 -20.07 1.90 2.62
CA ASP A 314 -20.70 0.74 3.27
C ASP A 314 -21.73 0.06 2.36
N GLU A 315 -22.56 0.82 1.64
CA GLU A 315 -23.54 0.26 0.71
C GLU A 315 -22.87 -0.44 -0.49
N LEU A 316 -21.74 0.08 -0.99
CA LEU A 316 -20.96 -0.58 -2.05
C LEU A 316 -20.29 -1.85 -1.55
N ALA A 317 -19.71 -1.82 -0.34
CA ALA A 317 -19.15 -2.99 0.30
C ALA A 317 -20.20 -4.09 0.47
N GLN A 318 -21.40 -3.73 0.93
CA GLN A 318 -22.52 -4.64 1.06
C GLN A 318 -22.98 -5.20 -0.30
N PHE A 319 -23.10 -4.34 -1.32
CA PHE A 319 -23.58 -4.74 -2.65
C PHE A 319 -22.64 -5.75 -3.32
N PHE A 320 -21.33 -5.46 -3.38
CA PHE A 320 -20.34 -6.36 -3.97
C PHE A 320 -19.92 -7.51 -3.03
N GLY A 321 -20.33 -7.47 -1.76
CA GLY A 321 -19.98 -8.47 -0.76
C GLY A 321 -18.48 -8.47 -0.46
N VAL A 322 -17.89 -7.29 -0.32
CA VAL A 322 -16.45 -7.09 -0.02
C VAL A 322 -16.28 -6.41 1.34
N SER A 323 -15.04 -6.30 1.82
CA SER A 323 -14.76 -5.51 3.02
C SER A 323 -14.94 -4.01 2.72
N ARG A 324 -15.26 -3.22 3.76
CA ARG A 324 -15.31 -1.75 3.68
C ARG A 324 -14.03 -1.17 3.07
N LEU A 325 -12.87 -1.63 3.56
CA LEU A 325 -11.57 -1.20 3.06
C LEU A 325 -11.43 -1.50 1.56
N SER A 326 -11.82 -2.70 1.11
CA SER A 326 -11.75 -3.07 -0.31
C SER A 326 -12.61 -2.16 -1.19
N ALA A 327 -13.85 -1.85 -0.77
CA ALA A 327 -14.71 -0.91 -1.48
C ALA A 327 -14.15 0.52 -1.50
N LYS A 328 -13.58 1.00 -0.37
CA LYS A 328 -12.94 2.31 -0.26
C LYS A 328 -11.72 2.42 -1.19
N VAL A 329 -10.86 1.39 -1.21
CA VAL A 329 -9.72 1.28 -2.14
C VAL A 329 -10.21 1.32 -3.58
N ARG A 330 -11.25 0.54 -3.91
CA ARG A 330 -11.77 0.47 -5.27
C ARG A 330 -12.36 1.79 -5.77
N LEU A 331 -13.06 2.54 -4.90
CA LEU A 331 -13.53 3.89 -5.19
C LEU A 331 -12.35 4.82 -5.53
N ALA A 332 -11.30 4.81 -4.70
CA ALA A 332 -10.11 5.63 -4.93
C ALA A 332 -9.40 5.25 -6.25
N GLU A 333 -9.21 3.96 -6.54
CA GLU A 333 -8.66 3.47 -7.80
C GLU A 333 -9.49 3.89 -9.03
N CYS A 334 -10.80 4.07 -8.85
CA CYS A 334 -11.73 4.51 -9.90
C CYS A 334 -11.86 6.04 -10.01
N GLY A 335 -11.07 6.82 -9.26
CA GLY A 335 -10.99 8.27 -9.36
C GLY A 335 -11.93 9.06 -8.43
N PHE A 336 -12.58 8.40 -7.47
CA PHE A 336 -13.36 9.06 -6.42
C PHE A 336 -12.45 9.39 -5.23
N GLU A 337 -11.70 10.47 -5.33
CA GLU A 337 -10.67 10.83 -4.34
C GLU A 337 -11.24 11.21 -2.97
N GLU A 338 -12.47 11.72 -2.92
CA GLU A 338 -13.14 12.18 -1.69
C GLU A 338 -13.24 11.08 -0.62
N VAL A 339 -13.25 9.80 -1.03
CA VAL A 339 -13.32 8.66 -0.11
C VAL A 339 -12.05 8.49 0.72
N LYS A 340 -10.93 9.08 0.28
CA LYS A 340 -9.65 9.05 1.01
C LYS A 340 -9.79 9.74 2.38
N GLY A 341 -10.68 10.72 2.53
CA GLY A 341 -10.94 11.45 3.78
C GLY A 341 -12.00 10.85 4.71
N ALA A 342 -12.47 9.62 4.46
CA ALA A 342 -13.50 8.94 5.30
C ALA A 342 -12.92 7.77 6.10
N PHE A 343 -13.59 7.33 7.17
CA PHE A 343 -13.14 6.21 8.03
C PHE A 343 -11.66 6.31 8.46
N ILE A 344 -11.26 7.46 8.97
CA ILE A 344 -9.92 7.69 9.49
C ILE A 344 -10.00 7.69 11.01
N TYR A 345 -9.15 6.90 11.65
CA TYR A 345 -8.96 6.82 13.09
C TYR A 345 -7.48 7.08 13.41
N ILE A 346 -7.21 8.06 14.25
CA ILE A 346 -5.87 8.50 14.62
C ILE A 346 -5.87 8.85 16.10
N ASP A 347 -4.85 8.41 16.83
CA ASP A 347 -4.70 8.69 18.27
C ASP A 347 -5.97 8.32 19.06
N ASP A 348 -6.52 7.13 18.78
CA ASP A 348 -7.75 6.57 19.37
C ASP A 348 -9.02 7.41 19.17
N ALA A 349 -8.98 8.37 18.25
CA ALA A 349 -10.11 9.24 17.91
C ALA A 349 -10.52 9.10 16.44
N TYR A 350 -11.81 9.20 16.19
CA TYR A 350 -12.34 9.30 14.83
C TYR A 350 -12.08 10.70 14.26
N VAL A 351 -11.54 10.74 13.05
CA VAL A 351 -11.32 11.96 12.28
C VAL A 351 -12.53 12.17 11.38
N PRO A 352 -13.28 13.29 11.51
CA PRO A 352 -14.49 13.45 10.72
C PRO A 352 -14.18 13.64 9.24
N THR A 353 -15.14 13.23 8.41
CA THR A 353 -15.01 13.21 6.96
C THR A 353 -14.61 14.58 6.41
N HIS A 354 -13.70 14.57 5.44
CA HIS A 354 -13.21 15.77 4.76
C HIS A 354 -12.83 15.46 3.31
N THR A 355 -12.74 16.50 2.50
CA THR A 355 -12.38 16.44 1.08
C THR A 355 -11.57 17.67 0.68
N TRP A 356 -11.10 17.66 -0.56
CA TRP A 356 -10.27 18.69 -1.15
C TRP A 356 -10.57 18.79 -2.64
N LYS A 357 -10.01 19.81 -3.29
CA LYS A 357 -10.02 19.91 -4.75
C LYS A 357 -9.33 18.69 -5.39
N GLN A 358 -10.08 17.95 -6.22
CA GLN A 358 -9.58 16.77 -6.94
C GLN A 358 -8.21 16.99 -7.60
N GLY A 359 -7.32 16.00 -7.45
CA GLY A 359 -5.94 16.03 -7.96
C GLY A 359 -4.94 16.77 -7.08
N ASN A 360 -5.34 17.24 -5.88
CA ASN A 360 -4.42 17.90 -4.95
C ASN A 360 -3.44 16.91 -4.29
N LEU A 361 -3.94 15.73 -3.90
CA LEU A 361 -3.15 14.69 -3.22
C LEU A 361 -2.76 13.55 -4.17
N GLU A 362 -1.50 13.13 -4.08
CA GLU A 362 -1.03 11.87 -4.65
C GLU A 362 -1.47 10.66 -3.78
N ASP A 363 -1.26 9.45 -4.29
CA ASP A 363 -1.68 8.21 -3.62
C ASP A 363 -0.97 7.93 -2.28
N ASN A 364 0.15 8.59 -2.03
CA ASN A 364 0.90 8.52 -0.78
C ASN A 364 0.75 9.78 0.09
N GLN A 365 -0.14 10.71 -0.26
CA GLN A 365 -0.28 11.99 0.46
C GLN A 365 -1.57 12.02 1.32
N THR A 366 -1.53 12.77 2.42
CA THR A 366 -2.64 12.94 3.37
C THR A 366 -2.56 14.29 4.07
N PHE A 367 -3.70 14.80 4.54
CA PHE A 367 -3.72 15.93 5.49
C PHE A 367 -3.64 15.47 6.95
N SER A 368 -3.92 14.20 7.24
CA SER A 368 -4.11 13.72 8.61
C SER A 368 -2.86 13.06 9.17
N VAL A 369 -2.40 13.51 10.34
CA VAL A 369 -1.15 13.09 10.99
C VAL A 369 -1.40 12.85 12.49
N ASN A 370 -0.75 11.82 13.04
CA ASN A 370 -0.81 11.54 14.48
C ASN A 370 0.15 12.42 15.28
N LEU A 371 -0.11 12.60 16.57
CA LEU A 371 0.65 13.51 17.44
C LEU A 371 2.17 13.24 17.41
N ILE A 372 2.56 11.98 17.50
CA ILE A 372 3.98 11.60 17.56
C ILE A 372 4.68 11.91 16.25
N GLN A 373 4.09 11.53 15.12
CA GLN A 373 4.63 11.80 13.79
C GLN A 373 4.70 13.30 13.52
N LEU A 374 3.67 14.06 13.91
CA LEU A 374 3.70 15.52 13.81
C LEU A 374 4.83 16.11 14.65
N GLY A 375 4.98 15.68 15.91
CA GLY A 375 6.07 16.10 16.78
C GLY A 375 7.44 15.86 16.16
N LEU A 376 7.66 14.69 15.56
CA LEU A 376 8.88 14.37 14.81
C LEU A 376 9.06 15.29 13.59
N GLN A 377 7.99 15.61 12.86
CA GLN A 377 8.07 16.57 11.75
C GLN A 377 8.47 17.96 12.25
N LEU A 378 7.87 18.47 13.32
CA LEU A 378 8.19 19.78 13.89
C LEU A 378 9.65 19.84 14.38
N LEU A 379 10.20 18.76 14.92
CA LEU A 379 11.63 18.70 15.26
C LEU A 379 12.54 18.83 14.03
N SER A 380 12.12 18.25 12.90
CA SER A 380 12.91 18.23 11.66
C SER A 380 12.70 19.44 10.75
N GLN A 381 11.59 20.18 10.93
CA GLN A 381 11.18 21.29 10.07
C GLN A 381 11.07 22.61 10.87
N PRO A 382 12.18 23.38 11.01
CA PRO A 382 12.19 24.59 11.85
C PRO A 382 11.17 25.66 11.43
N VAL A 383 10.97 25.85 10.12
CA VAL A 383 10.00 26.85 9.60
C VAL A 383 8.58 26.46 9.98
N LEU A 384 8.23 25.18 9.84
CA LEU A 384 6.91 24.68 10.24
C LEU A 384 6.70 24.81 11.75
N LYS A 385 7.74 24.45 12.54
CA LYS A 385 7.74 24.57 14.00
C LYS A 385 7.51 26.01 14.46
N GLU A 386 8.18 26.98 13.84
CA GLU A 386 8.02 28.40 14.18
C GLU A 386 6.57 28.88 14.00
N ARG A 387 5.90 28.47 12.91
CA ARG A 387 4.51 28.84 12.65
C ARG A 387 3.52 28.24 13.66
N VAL A 388 3.75 26.99 14.06
CA VAL A 388 2.98 26.34 15.15
C VAL A 388 3.21 27.07 16.49
N GLU A 389 4.45 27.44 16.79
CA GLU A 389 4.78 28.12 18.05
C GLU A 389 4.18 29.53 18.16
N LYS A 390 4.11 30.25 17.04
CA LYS A 390 3.42 31.55 16.95
C LYS A 390 1.90 31.44 17.04
N GLY A 391 1.35 30.24 16.82
CA GLY A 391 -0.09 30.00 16.78
C GLY A 391 -0.72 30.35 15.43
N GLU A 392 0.07 30.47 14.36
CA GLU A 392 -0.44 30.62 12.98
C GLU A 392 -1.06 29.31 12.48
N LEU A 393 -0.57 28.18 12.96
CA LEU A 393 -1.07 26.84 12.68
C LEU A 393 -1.49 26.16 13.99
N LEU A 394 -2.66 25.50 13.98
CA LEU A 394 -3.17 24.71 15.09
C LEU A 394 -3.35 23.25 14.67
N TYR A 395 -3.00 22.34 15.57
CA TYR A 395 -3.33 20.93 15.41
C TYR A 395 -4.78 20.69 15.83
N VAL A 396 -5.65 20.35 14.88
CA VAL A 396 -7.11 20.24 15.04
C VAL A 396 -7.61 18.98 14.33
N GLU A 397 -8.34 18.12 15.03
CA GLU A 397 -8.92 16.87 14.49
C GLU A 397 -7.90 16.03 13.69
N SER A 398 -6.69 15.90 14.21
CA SER A 398 -5.56 15.22 13.55
C SER A 398 -5.04 15.87 12.27
N HIS A 399 -5.32 17.15 12.04
CA HIS A 399 -4.79 17.96 10.94
C HIS A 399 -3.98 19.13 11.48
N LEU A 400 -3.02 19.62 10.71
CA LEU A 400 -2.35 20.88 11.01
C LEU A 400 -2.94 21.98 10.12
N CYS A 401 -3.77 22.85 10.70
CA CYS A 401 -4.61 23.80 9.99
C CYS A 401 -4.24 25.26 10.30
N ILE A 402 -4.44 26.17 9.34
CA ILE A 402 -4.37 27.63 9.57
C ILE A 402 -5.33 28.04 10.68
N ASN A 403 -4.84 28.84 11.62
CA ASN A 403 -5.63 29.44 12.69
C ASN A 403 -6.40 30.68 12.21
N ASP A 404 -7.41 30.47 11.37
CA ASP A 404 -8.28 31.53 10.87
C ASP A 404 -9.75 31.15 11.08
N ALA A 405 -10.60 32.12 11.42
CA ALA A 405 -12.02 31.91 11.68
C ALA A 405 -12.80 31.38 10.45
N LYS A 406 -12.25 31.53 9.23
CA LYS A 406 -12.76 30.88 8.02
C LYS A 406 -12.66 29.35 8.12
N TYR A 407 -11.60 28.84 8.74
CA TYR A 407 -11.27 27.41 8.75
C TYR A 407 -11.53 26.73 10.09
N LEU A 408 -11.46 27.45 11.20
CA LEU A 408 -11.65 26.93 12.55
C LEU A 408 -12.85 27.58 13.26
N SER A 409 -13.58 26.76 14.00
CA SER A 409 -14.58 27.20 14.99
C SER A 409 -14.30 26.54 16.33
N TYR A 410 -14.98 26.95 17.38
CA TYR A 410 -14.74 26.48 18.74
C TYR A 410 -16.03 26.00 19.39
N ASP A 411 -15.97 24.87 20.09
CA ASP A 411 -17.10 24.34 20.87
C ASP A 411 -17.31 25.12 22.18
N ILE A 412 -18.30 24.71 22.96
CA ILE A 412 -18.61 25.34 24.26
C ILE A 412 -17.48 25.20 25.30
N ALA A 413 -16.58 24.23 25.11
CA ALA A 413 -15.41 24.00 25.95
C ALA A 413 -14.14 24.68 25.38
N GLY A 414 -14.27 25.47 24.31
CA GLY A 414 -13.16 26.14 23.65
C GLY A 414 -12.23 25.19 22.88
N THR A 415 -12.67 23.99 22.53
CA THR A 415 -11.92 23.08 21.64
C THR A 415 -12.13 23.51 20.19
N PRO A 416 -11.06 23.71 19.40
CA PRO A 416 -11.21 24.00 17.99
C PRO A 416 -11.70 22.77 17.22
N PHE A 417 -12.48 23.00 16.19
CA PHE A 417 -12.86 22.01 15.18
C PHE A 417 -12.90 22.67 13.80
N LEU A 418 -12.74 21.85 12.75
CA LEU A 418 -12.77 22.35 11.37
C LEU A 418 -14.17 22.83 11.00
N THR A 419 -14.27 24.02 10.40
CA THR A 419 -15.53 24.53 9.86
C THR A 419 -16.02 23.65 8.70
N PRO A 420 -17.33 23.66 8.38
CA PRO A 420 -17.82 22.99 7.18
C PRO A 420 -17.09 23.42 5.90
N TYR A 421 -16.65 24.69 5.83
CA TYR A 421 -15.85 25.18 4.71
C TYR A 421 -14.48 24.48 4.65
N ALA A 422 -13.74 24.43 5.77
CA ALA A 422 -12.42 23.78 5.82
C ALA A 422 -12.49 22.31 5.42
N ARG A 423 -13.52 21.59 5.91
CA ARG A 423 -13.72 20.16 5.56
C ARG A 423 -13.90 19.92 4.06
N HIS A 424 -14.29 20.93 3.28
CA HIS A 424 -14.42 20.84 1.82
C HIS A 424 -13.21 21.34 1.05
N HIS A 425 -12.32 22.09 1.71
CA HIS A 425 -11.23 22.84 1.10
C HIS A 425 -9.95 22.63 1.90
N MET A 426 -9.64 21.37 2.22
CA MET A 426 -8.47 21.04 3.04
C MET A 426 -7.18 21.55 2.40
N GLU A 427 -7.10 21.62 1.06
CA GLU A 427 -5.96 22.15 0.34
C GLU A 427 -5.71 23.66 0.53
N GLU A 428 -6.71 24.41 1.00
CA GLU A 428 -6.56 25.84 1.28
C GLU A 428 -5.99 26.11 2.68
N CYS A 429 -6.06 25.13 3.59
CA CYS A 429 -5.88 25.40 5.01
C CYS A 429 -5.08 24.35 5.79
N CYS A 430 -4.92 23.12 5.28
CA CYS A 430 -4.26 22.03 5.99
C CYS A 430 -2.93 21.66 5.34
N ILE A 431 -1.94 21.35 6.18
CA ILE A 431 -0.63 20.88 5.74
C ILE A 431 -0.71 19.48 5.16
N VAL A 432 -0.10 19.29 4.00
CA VAL A 432 0.03 17.99 3.34
C VAL A 432 1.25 17.25 3.91
N PHE A 433 1.07 15.96 4.14
CA PHE A 433 2.10 15.03 4.55
C PHE A 433 2.19 13.83 3.59
N GLU A 434 3.34 13.16 3.57
CA GLU A 434 3.56 11.93 2.79
C GLU A 434 3.69 10.71 3.70
N ILE A 435 3.02 9.62 3.33
CA ILE A 435 3.03 8.33 4.00
C ILE A 435 3.99 7.38 3.28
N SER A 436 4.81 6.69 4.05
CA SER A 436 5.69 5.63 3.58
C SER A 436 5.59 4.40 4.50
N SER A 437 5.78 3.20 3.94
CA SER A 437 5.85 1.98 4.75
C SER A 437 7.06 2.03 5.69
N SER A 438 6.86 1.72 6.97
CA SER A 438 7.95 1.61 7.94
C SER A 438 8.74 0.30 7.80
N THR A 439 8.18 -0.71 7.10
CA THR A 439 8.79 -2.01 6.87
C THR A 439 9.20 -2.16 5.41
N ARG A 440 10.45 -2.62 5.18
CA ARG A 440 10.93 -3.04 3.85
C ARG A 440 10.21 -4.29 3.31
N THR A 441 9.32 -4.89 4.10
CA THR A 441 8.72 -6.20 3.83
C THR A 441 7.20 -6.21 3.62
N GLY A 442 6.53 -5.05 3.59
CA GLY A 442 5.06 -4.98 3.44
C GLY A 442 4.59 -4.78 2.01
N ARG A 443 3.97 -5.80 1.41
CA ARG A 443 3.47 -5.93 0.02
C ARG A 443 2.34 -4.98 -0.39
N SER A 444 1.91 -4.07 0.50
CA SER A 444 0.76 -3.18 0.28
C SER A 444 1.15 -1.90 -0.47
N THR A 445 0.30 -1.45 -1.40
CA THR A 445 0.53 -0.18 -2.13
C THR A 445 0.43 1.02 -1.18
N SER A 446 1.09 2.15 -1.51
CA SER A 446 0.98 3.40 -0.74
C SER A 446 -0.48 3.84 -0.53
N LEU A 447 -1.33 3.60 -1.53
CA LEU A 447 -2.77 3.87 -1.45
C LEU A 447 -3.46 2.98 -0.42
N THR A 448 -3.12 1.68 -0.38
CA THR A 448 -3.65 0.75 0.62
C THR A 448 -3.23 1.15 2.03
N LEU A 449 -1.97 1.56 2.22
CA LEU A 449 -1.47 2.07 3.50
C LEU A 449 -2.21 3.34 3.95
N LEU A 450 -2.43 4.28 3.02
CA LEU A 450 -3.19 5.51 3.26
C LEU A 450 -4.64 5.22 3.66
N LEU A 451 -5.27 4.24 3.04
CA LEU A 451 -6.69 3.95 3.22
C LEU A 451 -6.99 3.04 4.41
N ASN A 452 -6.04 2.20 4.82
CA ASN A 452 -6.17 1.29 5.96
C ASN A 452 -5.85 1.97 7.30
N ARG A 453 -6.70 2.94 7.67
CA ARG A 453 -6.57 3.75 8.88
C ARG A 453 -7.85 3.68 9.72
N ASP A 454 -8.53 2.54 9.71
CA ASP A 454 -9.64 2.31 10.63
C ASP A 454 -9.12 1.93 12.03
N ALA A 455 -10.02 1.87 13.01
CA ALA A 455 -9.67 1.61 14.41
C ALA A 455 -9.03 0.22 14.64
N ASP A 456 -9.22 -0.72 13.71
CA ASP A 456 -8.74 -2.10 13.80
C ASP A 456 -7.43 -2.33 13.00
N SER A 457 -6.81 -1.27 12.46
CA SER A 457 -5.62 -1.38 11.61
C SER A 457 -4.32 -1.53 12.42
N ASP A 458 -3.60 -2.64 12.17
CA ASP A 458 -2.28 -2.92 12.76
C ASP A 458 -1.10 -2.37 11.92
N ILE A 459 -1.36 -1.61 10.85
CA ILE A 459 -0.32 -1.17 9.91
C ILE A 459 0.55 -0.05 10.51
N GLN A 460 1.86 -0.29 10.55
CA GLN A 460 2.84 0.74 10.88
C GLN A 460 3.32 1.48 9.63
N PHE A 461 3.31 2.81 9.69
CA PHE A 461 3.81 3.69 8.64
C PHE A 461 4.57 4.88 9.24
N THR A 462 5.40 5.51 8.41
CA THR A 462 6.10 6.75 8.72
C THR A 462 5.51 7.89 7.91
N ILE A 463 5.43 9.07 8.53
CA ILE A 463 4.99 10.30 7.88
C ILE A 463 6.19 11.23 7.68
N SER A 464 6.23 11.92 6.55
CA SER A 464 7.22 12.97 6.24
C SER A 464 6.57 14.24 5.70
N TYR A 465 7.21 15.39 5.96
CA TYR A 465 6.84 16.67 5.37
C TYR A 465 7.42 16.81 3.94
N PRO A 466 6.57 16.89 2.90
CA PRO A 466 7.02 17.06 1.51
C PRO A 466 7.56 18.47 1.27
N LYS A 467 8.59 18.59 0.43
CA LYS A 467 9.27 19.87 0.16
C LYS A 467 8.39 20.88 -0.60
N ASP A 468 7.63 20.42 -1.61
CA ASP A 468 7.03 21.34 -2.58
C ASP A 468 5.50 21.49 -2.47
N LYS A 469 4.83 20.67 -1.65
CA LYS A 469 3.36 20.67 -1.53
C LYS A 469 2.81 21.78 -0.64
N ASN A 470 3.64 22.32 0.25
CA ASN A 470 3.22 23.27 1.29
C ASN A 470 3.77 24.69 1.06
N ASN A 471 4.27 25.01 -0.14
CA ASN A 471 4.84 26.33 -0.47
C ASN A 471 3.80 27.47 -0.39
N TRP A 472 2.52 27.15 -0.51
CA TRP A 472 1.43 28.10 -0.34
C TRP A 472 1.44 28.76 1.05
N LEU A 473 1.97 28.07 2.06
CA LEU A 473 2.04 28.56 3.44
C LEU A 473 2.85 29.85 3.57
N GLU A 474 3.85 30.07 2.72
CA GLU A 474 4.67 31.29 2.72
C GLU A 474 3.84 32.57 2.49
N GLN A 475 2.69 32.45 1.83
CA GLN A 475 1.80 33.56 1.48
C GLN A 475 0.71 33.80 2.53
N VAL A 476 0.65 32.95 3.56
CA VAL A 476 -0.36 33.02 4.61
C VAL A 476 0.13 33.92 5.73
N ASP A 477 -0.67 34.95 6.01
CA ASP A 477 -0.52 35.85 7.14
C ASP A 477 -1.71 35.65 8.09
N VAL A 478 -1.41 35.34 9.35
CA VAL A 478 -2.41 35.05 10.38
C VAL A 478 -2.29 36.08 11.48
N HIS A 479 -3.42 36.61 11.94
CA HIS A 479 -3.45 37.58 13.01
C HIS A 479 -3.12 36.93 14.36
N ILE A 480 -1.97 37.30 14.94
CA ILE A 480 -1.46 36.75 16.21
C ILE A 480 -1.31 37.80 17.32
N ASP A 481 -1.93 38.98 17.17
CA ASP A 481 -1.73 40.14 18.06
C ASP A 481 -2.06 39.83 19.52
N ASP A 482 -3.15 39.09 19.78
CA ASP A 482 -3.54 38.69 21.14
C ASP A 482 -2.46 37.82 21.82
N THR A 483 -1.88 36.88 21.06
CA THR A 483 -0.79 36.03 21.54
C THR A 483 0.47 36.86 21.81
N LEU A 484 0.80 37.79 20.93
CA LEU A 484 1.94 38.70 21.10
C LEU A 484 1.76 39.61 22.33
N GLU A 485 0.55 40.12 22.59
CA GLU A 485 0.28 40.97 23.75
C GLU A 485 0.53 40.21 25.07
N ILE A 486 0.02 38.99 25.18
CA ILE A 486 0.25 38.18 26.39
C ILE A 486 1.72 37.77 26.51
N MET A 487 2.41 37.45 25.41
CA MET A 487 3.87 37.18 25.44
C MET A 487 4.66 38.37 25.97
N LEU A 488 4.33 39.59 25.55
CA LEU A 488 4.98 40.80 26.05
C LEU A 488 4.75 40.99 27.56
N LYS A 489 3.53 40.76 28.05
CA LYS A 489 3.23 40.82 29.49
C LYS A 489 4.02 39.77 30.29
N LEU A 490 4.08 38.54 29.79
CA LEU A 490 4.80 37.43 30.43
C LEU A 490 6.30 37.65 30.45
N SER A 491 6.87 38.28 29.42
CA SER A 491 8.31 38.60 29.33
C SER A 491 8.77 39.57 30.44
N GLY A 492 7.85 40.37 30.99
CA GLY A 492 8.13 41.25 32.13
C GLY A 492 8.08 40.56 33.50
N MET A 493 7.75 39.26 33.56
CA MET A 493 7.59 38.52 34.81
C MET A 493 8.83 37.68 35.13
N ASN A 494 9.03 37.36 36.41
CA ASN A 494 10.19 36.62 36.89
C ASN A 494 9.85 35.31 37.64
N SER A 495 8.57 34.95 37.71
CA SER A 495 8.11 33.77 38.43
C SER A 495 6.78 33.26 37.90
N PHE A 496 6.53 31.97 38.12
CA PHE A 496 5.34 31.27 37.63
C PHE A 496 4.00 31.78 38.19
N ALA A 497 3.94 32.09 39.48
CA ALA A 497 2.68 32.47 40.14
C ALA A 497 1.99 33.72 39.52
N PRO A 498 2.67 34.87 39.33
CA PRO A 498 2.07 36.02 38.65
C PRO A 498 1.74 35.74 37.18
N ALA A 499 2.56 34.94 36.50
CA ALA A 499 2.33 34.55 35.11
C ALA A 499 1.07 33.70 34.96
N LEU A 500 0.88 32.71 35.83
CA LEU A 500 -0.33 31.89 35.87
C LEU A 500 -1.57 32.74 36.07
N VAL A 501 -1.54 33.71 36.99
CA VAL A 501 -2.67 34.62 37.22
C VAL A 501 -3.00 35.43 35.96
N GLU A 502 -2.00 35.89 35.23
CA GLU A 502 -2.21 36.70 34.03
C GLU A 502 -2.73 35.87 32.86
N VAL A 503 -2.18 34.68 32.65
CA VAL A 503 -2.67 33.74 31.62
C VAL A 503 -4.10 33.30 31.90
N MET A 504 -4.44 33.02 33.16
CA MET A 504 -5.83 32.70 33.54
C MET A 504 -6.80 33.83 33.23
N LYS A 505 -6.41 35.10 33.45
CA LYS A 505 -7.25 36.24 33.05
C LYS A 505 -7.39 36.34 31.53
N TRP A 506 -6.29 36.13 30.80
CA TRP A 506 -6.29 36.19 29.34
C TRP A 506 -7.19 35.11 28.73
N ARG A 507 -7.22 33.91 29.32
CA ARG A 507 -8.13 32.82 28.91
C ARG A 507 -9.52 32.89 29.56
N ASP A 508 -9.78 33.86 30.44
CA ASP A 508 -10.99 33.95 31.26
C ASP A 508 -11.33 32.66 32.04
N VAL A 509 -10.31 31.97 32.56
CA VAL A 509 -10.45 30.68 33.26
C VAL A 509 -10.47 30.89 34.77
N ARG A 510 -11.48 30.33 35.43
CA ARG A 510 -11.62 30.34 36.90
C ARG A 510 -10.89 29.17 37.54
N ASN A 511 -10.66 29.25 38.85
CA ASN A 511 -9.98 28.18 39.60
C ASN A 511 -10.68 26.82 39.52
N GLN A 512 -12.02 26.82 39.52
CA GLN A 512 -12.80 25.59 39.45
C GLN A 512 -12.66 24.94 38.08
N GLU A 513 -12.86 25.72 37.02
CA GLU A 513 -12.67 25.27 35.64
C GLU A 513 -11.25 24.72 35.44
N LEU A 514 -10.22 25.45 35.86
CA LEU A 514 -8.84 24.95 35.74
C LEU A 514 -8.60 23.68 36.56
N ALA A 515 -9.23 23.54 37.73
CA ALA A 515 -9.13 22.33 38.53
C ALA A 515 -9.75 21.13 37.81
N ASP A 516 -10.93 21.33 37.21
CA ASP A 516 -11.66 20.31 36.48
C ASP A 516 -10.91 19.89 35.20
N GLU A 517 -10.39 20.85 34.42
CA GLU A 517 -9.65 20.60 33.17
C GLU A 517 -8.26 19.97 33.38
N THR A 518 -7.70 20.03 34.59
CA THR A 518 -6.32 19.55 34.87
C THR A 518 -6.25 18.37 35.82
N ASN A 519 -7.39 17.91 36.36
CA ASN A 519 -7.48 16.97 37.48
C ASN A 519 -6.75 17.45 38.76
N LEU A 520 -6.36 18.72 38.85
CA LEU A 520 -5.72 19.29 40.04
C LEU A 520 -6.77 19.73 41.04
N GLY A 521 -6.53 19.50 42.33
CA GLY A 521 -7.43 20.02 43.35
C GLY A 521 -7.46 21.55 43.37
N LEU A 522 -8.65 22.14 43.57
CA LEU A 522 -8.85 23.59 43.77
C LEU A 522 -7.80 24.26 44.67
N LYS A 523 -7.45 23.61 45.79
CA LYS A 523 -6.47 24.12 46.75
C LYS A 523 -5.05 24.15 46.15
N ALA A 524 -4.71 23.19 45.28
CA ALA A 524 -3.44 23.17 44.58
C ALA A 524 -3.35 24.35 43.61
N ILE A 525 -4.39 24.58 42.78
CA ILE A 525 -4.47 25.76 41.89
C ILE A 525 -4.34 27.06 42.70
N SER A 526 -5.07 27.18 43.80
CA SER A 526 -4.97 28.35 44.68
C SER A 526 -3.56 28.53 45.25
N ASN A 527 -2.87 27.47 45.64
CA ASN A 527 -1.51 27.57 46.18
C ASN A 527 -0.50 27.99 45.10
N LEU A 528 -0.62 27.45 43.88
CA LEU A 528 0.23 27.80 42.74
C LEU A 528 0.10 29.28 42.37
N ARG A 529 -1.14 29.79 42.24
CA ARG A 529 -1.42 31.21 41.95
C ARG A 529 -0.85 32.18 42.99
N ASN A 530 -0.73 31.73 44.25
CA ASN A 530 -0.22 32.55 45.36
C ASN A 530 1.25 32.29 45.68
N GLY A 531 1.97 31.49 44.88
CA GLY A 531 3.38 31.15 45.12
C GLY A 531 3.64 30.37 46.40
N LYS A 532 2.64 29.68 46.95
CA LYS A 532 2.76 28.89 48.20
C LYS A 532 3.33 27.49 47.97
N THR A 533 3.42 27.06 46.72
CA THR A 533 3.90 25.74 46.34
C THR A 533 4.68 25.87 45.05
N GLU A 534 5.87 25.29 44.99
CA GLU A 534 6.63 25.23 43.75
C GLU A 534 5.95 24.28 42.76
N PRO A 535 5.74 24.72 41.50
CA PRO A 535 5.14 23.88 40.48
C PRO A 535 6.06 22.71 40.10
N LYS A 536 5.48 21.52 39.99
CA LYS A 536 6.14 20.38 39.31
C LYS A 536 5.98 20.55 37.80
N LEU A 537 6.92 20.01 37.02
CA LEU A 537 6.85 20.11 35.56
C LEU A 537 5.52 19.56 35.03
N GLU A 538 5.12 18.38 35.49
CA GLU A 538 3.87 17.71 35.10
C GLU A 538 2.64 18.57 35.38
N THR A 539 2.66 19.30 36.50
CA THR A 539 1.60 20.25 36.88
C THR A 539 1.56 21.44 35.94
N VAL A 540 2.70 21.97 35.52
CA VAL A 540 2.76 23.07 34.54
C VAL A 540 2.25 22.62 33.19
N ILE A 541 2.69 21.44 32.72
CA ILE A 541 2.23 20.87 31.45
C ILE A 541 0.71 20.66 31.48
N ALA A 542 0.16 20.07 32.55
CA ALA A 542 -1.28 19.91 32.73
C ALA A 542 -2.03 21.25 32.68
N ILE A 543 -1.51 22.29 33.35
CA ILE A 543 -2.09 23.64 33.32
C ILE A 543 -2.08 24.24 31.91
N CYS A 544 -1.00 24.06 31.15
CA CYS A 544 -0.93 24.52 29.77
C CYS A 544 -1.96 23.83 28.86
N ILE A 545 -2.17 22.53 29.05
CA ILE A 545 -3.17 21.74 28.33
C ILE A 545 -4.59 22.16 28.73
N GLY A 546 -4.89 22.20 30.03
CA GLY A 546 -6.22 22.54 30.54
C GLY A 546 -6.67 23.98 30.23
N MET A 547 -5.73 24.89 29.91
CA MET A 547 -6.05 26.25 29.41
C MET A 547 -5.89 26.39 27.90
N LYS A 548 -5.60 25.29 27.18
CA LYS A 548 -5.42 25.24 25.72
C LYS A 548 -4.44 26.33 25.23
N LEU A 549 -3.30 26.46 25.92
CA LEU A 549 -2.37 27.56 25.68
C LEU A 549 -1.56 27.37 24.41
N PRO A 550 -1.29 28.42 23.62
CA PRO A 550 -0.40 28.30 22.46
C PRO A 550 0.99 27.84 22.90
N PRO A 551 1.77 27.20 22.01
CA PRO A 551 3.04 26.57 22.42
C PRO A 551 4.05 27.59 22.95
N SER A 552 4.11 28.79 22.35
CA SER A 552 4.94 29.91 22.85
C SER A 552 4.63 30.29 24.30
N ILE A 553 3.34 30.47 24.63
CA ILE A 553 2.89 30.79 26.00
C ILE A 553 3.20 29.66 26.97
N SER A 554 2.97 28.41 26.52
CA SER A 554 3.26 27.22 27.32
C SER A 554 4.74 27.13 27.69
N LYS A 555 5.64 27.39 26.72
CA LYS A 555 7.09 27.40 26.96
C LYS A 555 7.49 28.50 27.95
N MET A 556 6.96 29.71 27.81
CA MET A 556 7.21 30.80 28.77
C MET A 556 6.78 30.41 30.19
N LEU A 557 5.62 29.77 30.35
CA LEU A 557 5.18 29.29 31.68
C LEU A 557 6.09 28.21 32.24
N VAL A 558 6.57 27.28 31.40
CA VAL A 558 7.55 26.26 31.82
C VAL A 558 8.85 26.92 32.28
N GLU A 559 9.38 27.89 31.53
CA GLU A 559 10.60 28.63 31.90
C GLU A 559 10.43 29.42 33.20
N LEU A 560 9.31 30.13 33.35
CA LEU A 560 8.99 30.90 34.56
C LEU A 560 8.76 30.01 35.80
N SER A 561 8.52 28.71 35.60
CA SER A 561 8.48 27.70 36.66
C SER A 561 9.87 27.21 37.10
N GLY A 562 10.95 27.70 36.47
CA GLY A 562 12.32 27.27 36.71
C GLY A 562 12.63 25.89 36.11
N ARG A 563 11.85 25.47 35.10
CA ARG A 563 11.99 24.17 34.42
C ARG A 563 12.32 24.38 32.95
N THR A 564 12.87 23.35 32.31
CA THR A 564 13.10 23.30 30.87
C THR A 564 12.78 21.89 30.38
N LEU A 565 12.36 21.77 29.11
CA LEU A 565 12.15 20.48 28.46
C LEU A 565 13.45 20.05 27.77
N ARG A 566 13.99 18.90 28.15
CA ARG A 566 15.25 18.38 27.62
C ARG A 566 14.98 17.44 26.46
N VAL A 567 15.49 17.79 25.29
CA VAL A 567 15.38 16.98 24.06
C VAL A 567 15.95 15.56 24.24
N GLY A 568 16.95 15.37 25.11
CA GLY A 568 17.53 14.05 25.39
C GLY A 568 16.70 13.16 26.32
N ASN A 569 15.59 13.66 26.89
CA ASN A 569 14.69 12.89 27.76
C ASN A 569 13.40 12.57 26.99
N GLN A 570 13.11 11.28 26.79
CA GLN A 570 11.95 10.83 26.02
C GLN A 570 10.60 11.32 26.60
N GLN A 571 10.45 11.38 27.92
CA GLN A 571 9.22 11.85 28.56
C GLN A 571 9.04 13.36 28.34
N GLU A 572 10.12 14.14 28.46
CA GLU A 572 10.07 15.59 28.25
C GLU A 572 9.92 15.96 26.77
N MET A 573 10.42 15.12 25.86
CA MET A 573 10.14 15.23 24.42
C MET A 573 8.65 15.01 24.12
N LEU A 574 8.00 14.02 24.75
CA LEU A 574 6.56 13.84 24.63
C LEU A 574 5.78 15.05 25.17
N TYR A 575 6.24 15.66 26.26
CA TYR A 575 5.65 16.92 26.73
C TYR A 575 5.77 18.03 25.69
N GLU A 576 6.91 18.15 25.00
CA GLU A 576 7.06 19.13 23.92
C GLU A 576 6.07 18.86 22.77
N PHE A 577 5.85 17.60 22.39
CA PHE A 577 4.87 17.25 21.36
C PHE A 577 3.44 17.60 21.76
N ILE A 578 3.07 17.27 23.00
CA ILE A 578 1.78 17.62 23.58
C ILE A 578 1.59 19.14 23.61
N LEU A 579 2.60 19.89 24.03
CA LEU A 579 2.53 21.35 24.10
C LEU A 579 2.35 22.02 22.73
N ASN A 580 2.73 21.36 21.63
CA ASN A 580 2.47 21.84 20.28
C ASN A 580 1.01 21.63 19.83
N CYS A 581 0.23 20.86 20.59
CA CYS A 581 -1.10 20.37 20.20
C CYS A 581 -2.17 20.58 21.29
N THR A 582 -1.92 21.44 22.27
CA THR A 582 -2.79 21.72 23.44
C THR A 582 -4.19 22.16 23.08
N ALA A 583 -4.42 22.69 21.89
CA ALA A 583 -5.73 23.19 21.48
C ALA A 583 -6.76 22.06 21.43
N SER A 584 -6.34 20.86 21.02
CA SER A 584 -7.25 19.72 20.73
C SER A 584 -7.12 18.56 21.70
N TRP A 585 -6.21 18.64 22.66
CA TRP A 585 -5.94 17.56 23.61
C TRP A 585 -6.31 18.01 25.03
N ASP A 586 -6.92 17.10 25.79
CA ASP A 586 -7.13 17.26 27.22
C ASP A 586 -6.09 16.49 28.06
N VAL A 587 -6.11 16.68 29.37
CA VAL A 587 -5.15 16.02 30.28
C VAL A 587 -5.33 14.50 30.31
N ASN A 588 -6.53 13.98 30.10
CA ASN A 588 -6.81 12.54 30.12
C ASN A 588 -6.28 11.84 28.87
N MET A 589 -6.43 12.46 27.69
CA MET A 589 -5.79 12.00 26.45
C MET A 589 -4.27 11.99 26.60
N CYS A 590 -3.70 13.04 27.18
CA CYS A 590 -2.26 13.11 27.46
C CYS A 590 -1.80 12.02 28.44
N ASN A 591 -2.56 11.78 29.51
CA ASN A 591 -2.29 10.71 30.47
C ASN A 591 -2.30 9.33 29.79
N THR A 592 -3.31 9.06 28.95
CA THR A 592 -3.44 7.81 28.19
C THR A 592 -2.22 7.59 27.30
N LEU A 593 -1.82 8.62 26.54
CA LEU A 593 -0.60 8.55 25.72
C LEU A 593 0.65 8.24 26.55
N LEU A 594 0.85 8.93 27.68
CA LEU A 594 2.02 8.74 28.53
C LEU A 594 2.06 7.32 29.11
N VAL A 595 0.93 6.80 29.60
CA VAL A 595 0.82 5.44 30.13
C VAL A 595 1.09 4.41 29.05
N ASN A 596 0.53 4.59 27.85
CA ASN A 596 0.79 3.72 26.69
C ASN A 596 2.28 3.71 26.28
N LYS A 597 3.03 4.78 26.58
CA LYS A 597 4.48 4.88 26.37
C LYS A 597 5.31 4.46 27.59
N GLY A 598 4.68 3.93 28.65
CA GLY A 598 5.36 3.44 29.85
C GLY A 598 5.78 4.54 30.84
N PHE A 599 5.23 5.75 30.70
CA PHE A 599 5.47 6.87 31.62
C PHE A 599 4.32 7.05 32.61
N LYS A 600 4.55 7.89 33.61
CA LYS A 600 3.51 8.28 34.58
C LYS A 600 2.61 9.35 33.97
N GLU A 601 1.35 9.34 34.40
CA GLU A 601 0.37 10.39 34.14
C GLU A 601 0.89 11.77 34.59
N LEU A 602 0.45 12.83 33.90
CA LEU A 602 0.67 14.21 34.30
C LEU A 602 0.01 14.47 35.66
N VAL A 603 -1.31 14.25 35.71
CA VAL A 603 -2.14 14.38 36.90
C VAL A 603 -3.23 13.31 36.82
N PRO A 604 -3.26 12.34 37.76
CA PRO A 604 -4.23 11.25 37.74
C PRO A 604 -5.65 11.78 37.90
N ASP A 605 -6.60 11.26 37.12
CA ASP A 605 -8.01 11.49 37.35
C ASP A 605 -8.45 10.78 38.64
N ARG A 606 -9.02 11.54 39.58
CA ARG A 606 -9.49 11.05 40.88
C ARG A 606 -11.01 11.10 41.01
N SER A 607 -11.72 11.48 39.95
CA SER A 607 -13.18 11.60 39.94
C SER A 607 -13.91 10.24 39.99
N GLY A 608 -13.18 9.12 39.82
CA GLY A 608 -13.68 7.75 39.93
C GLY A 608 -13.31 6.99 41.21
N LEU A 609 -12.77 7.63 42.25
CA LEU A 609 -12.42 7.03 43.55
C LEU A 609 -13.44 7.32 44.66
#